data_AF-A0A349HR24-F1
#
_entry.id   AF-A0A349HR24-F1
#
_cell.length_a   1.000
_cell.length_b   1.000
_cell.length_c   1.000
_cell.angle_alpha   90.00
_cell.angle_beta   90.00
_cell.angle_gamma   90.00
#
_symmetry.space_group_name_H-M   'P 1'
#
loop_
_entity.id
_entity.type
_entity.pdbx_description
1 polymer ?
#
loop_
_entity_poly.entity_id
_entity_poly.type
_entity_poly.pdbx_seq_one_letter_code
_entity_poly.pdbx_strand_id
1 'polypeptide(L)' 'MDLEQILQKYFGLKGNAFNVEGRFTRAGAKAYKLLVNMICDLSMITDTFDPGRVIRDLDRIEYE' A
#
# COMPACT_ATOMS: atom_id res chain seq x y z
N MET A 1 -11.93 -5.31 -2.87
CA MET A 1 -10.83 -4.83 -3.72
C MET A 1 -9.57 -5.06 -2.91
N ASP A 2 -8.66 -5.90 -3.39
CA ASP A 2 -7.42 -6.23 -2.68
C ASP A 2 -6.38 -5.10 -2.82
N LEU A 3 -5.31 -5.15 -2.01
CA LEU A 3 -4.25 -4.16 -2.04
C LEU A 3 -3.58 -4.09 -3.42
N GLU A 4 -3.39 -5.22 -4.09
CA GLU A 4 -2.76 -5.27 -5.41
C GLU A 4 -3.59 -4.50 -6.46
N GLN A 5 -4.90 -4.66 -6.47
CA GLN A 5 -5.83 -3.93 -7.34
C GLN A 5 -5.76 -2.43 -7.09
N ILE A 6 -5.63 -1.99 -5.83
CA ILE A 6 -5.42 -0.58 -5.48
C ILE A 6 -4.10 -0.09 -6.07
N LEU A 7 -3.02 -0.84 -5.87
CA LEU A 7 -1.69 -0.48 -6.35
C LEU A 7 -1.62 -0.43 -7.87
N GLN A 8 -2.30 -1.34 -8.57
CA GLN A 8 -2.39 -1.36 -10.04
C GLN A 8 -3.19 -0.17 -10.55
N LYS A 9 -4.34 0.12 -9.92
CA LYS A 9 -5.26 1.15 -10.39
C LYS A 9 -4.75 2.57 -10.13
N TYR A 10 -4.07 2.80 -9.01
CA TYR A 10 -3.76 4.16 -8.54
C TYR A 10 -2.27 4.45 -8.38
N PHE A 11 -1.42 3.43 -8.24
CA PHE A 11 0.01 3.61 -7.92
C PHE A 11 0.96 3.06 -8.99
N GLY A 12 0.43 2.80 -10.19
CA GLY A 12 1.23 2.45 -11.37
C GLY A 12 1.92 1.10 -11.28
N LEU A 13 1.45 0.19 -10.41
CA LEU A 13 1.93 -1.18 -10.38
C LEU A 13 1.56 -1.89 -11.69
N LYS A 14 2.56 -2.51 -12.32
CA LYS A 14 2.40 -3.38 -13.50
C LYS A 14 2.78 -4.79 -13.10
N GLY A 15 1.85 -5.73 -13.23
CA GLY A 15 2.00 -7.11 -12.75
C GLY A 15 1.70 -7.23 -11.25
N ASN A 16 2.35 -8.19 -10.59
CA ASN A 16 2.00 -8.59 -9.23
C ASN A 16 2.73 -7.74 -8.17
N ALA A 17 2.00 -7.37 -7.12
CA ALA A 17 2.54 -6.69 -5.94
C ALA A 17 3.40 -7.66 -5.13
N PHE A 18 3.02 -8.93 -5.08
CA PHE A 18 3.66 -9.96 -4.26
C PHE A 18 4.26 -11.09 -5.12
N ASN A 19 5.30 -11.73 -4.61
CA ASN A 19 5.88 -12.94 -5.17
C ASN A 19 5.15 -14.19 -4.61
N VAL A 20 5.56 -15.38 -5.05
CA VAL A 20 4.98 -16.66 -4.60
C VAL A 20 5.17 -16.96 -3.10
N GLU A 21 6.06 -16.22 -2.43
CA GLU A 21 6.31 -16.32 -1.00
C GLU A 21 5.51 -15.29 -0.19
N GLY A 22 4.61 -14.54 -0.85
CA GLY A 22 3.82 -13.48 -0.23
C GLY A 22 4.58 -12.18 0.03
N ARG A 23 5.84 -12.06 -0.42
CA ARG A 23 6.66 -10.85 -0.21
C ARG A 23 6.49 -9.87 -1.35
N PHE A 24 6.58 -8.57 -1.06
CA PHE A 24 6.58 -7.55 -2.11
C PHE A 24 7.63 -7.82 -3.19
N THR A 25 7.19 -7.78 -4.44
CA THR A 25 8.10 -7.64 -5.58
C THR A 25 8.74 -6.24 -5.57
N ARG A 26 9.80 -6.02 -6.34
CA ARG A 26 10.39 -4.69 -6.48
C ARG A 26 9.39 -3.64 -6.97
N ALA A 27 8.51 -4.03 -7.88
CA ALA A 27 7.44 -3.16 -8.39
C ALA A 27 6.37 -2.93 -7.32
N GLY A 28 5.97 -3.98 -6.60
CA GLY A 28 5.04 -3.91 -5.48
C GLY A 28 5.52 -2.97 -4.38
N ALA A 29 6.75 -3.15 -3.89
CA ALA A 29 7.34 -2.29 -2.87
C ALA A 29 7.40 -0.82 -3.29
N LYS A 30 7.69 -0.55 -4.57
CA LYS A 30 7.70 0.81 -5.11
C LYS A 30 6.30 1.42 -5.11
N ALA A 31 5.29 0.69 -5.58
CA ALA A 31 3.91 1.16 -5.59
C ALA A 31 3.37 1.35 -4.17
N TYR A 32 3.64 0.40 -3.27
CA TYR A 32 3.26 0.48 -1.86
C TYR A 32 3.86 1.69 -1.16
N LYS A 33 5.13 2.02 -1.43
CA LYS A 33 5.76 3.24 -0.91
C LYS A 33 5.03 4.52 -1.34
N LEU A 34 4.52 4.57 -2.58
CA LEU A 34 3.74 5.72 -3.05
C LEU A 34 2.40 5.83 -2.30
N LEU A 35 1.74 4.70 -2.01
CA LEU A 35 0.54 4.66 -1.19
C LEU A 35 0.82 5.17 0.23
N VAL A 36 1.87 4.67 0.87
CA VAL A 36 2.29 5.12 2.22
C VAL A 36 2.54 6.62 2.25
N ASN A 37 3.27 7.16 1.27
CA ASN A 37 3.51 8.60 1.17
C ASN A 37 2.19 9.39 1.06
N MET A 38 1.27 8.96 0.20
CA MET A 38 -0.03 9.62 0.04
C MET A 38 -0.84 9.60 1.34
N ILE A 39 -0.83 8.50 2.09
CA ILE A 39 -1.51 8.38 3.39
C ILE A 39 -0.92 9.40 4.39
N CYS A 40 0.41 9.51 4.44
CA CYS A 40 1.08 10.51 5.28
C CYS A 40 0.73 11.95 4.86
N ASP A 41 0.79 12.27 3.57
CA ASP A 41 0.47 13.60 3.04
C ASP A 41 -0.98 13.99 3.37
N LEU A 42 -1.93 13.05 3.23
CA LEU A 42 -3.33 13.28 3.59
C LEU A 42 -3.50 13.53 5.09
N SER A 43 -2.79 12.79 5.95
CA SER A 43 -2.87 13.00 7.40
C SER A 43 -2.44 14.41 7.81
N MET A 44 -1.45 14.98 7.10
CA MET A 44 -1.00 16.37 7.32
C MET A 44 -2.02 17.42 6.88
N ILE A 45 -2.95 17.07 5.98
CA ILE A 45 -3.97 18.01 5.46
C ILE A 45 -5.22 17.97 6.32
N THR A 46 -5.65 16.78 6.76
CA THR A 46 -7.00 16.60 7.29
C THR A 46 -7.06 16.39 8.80
N ASP A 47 -5.95 16.03 9.48
CA ASP A 47 -5.93 15.64 10.90
C ASP A 47 -7.01 14.59 11.29
N THR A 48 -7.59 13.90 10.31
CA THR A 48 -8.77 13.04 10.50
C THR A 48 -8.43 11.59 10.82
N PHE A 49 -7.18 11.17 10.65
CA PHE A 49 -6.78 9.79 10.89
C PHE A 49 -5.29 9.66 11.26
N ASP A 50 -4.95 8.58 11.94
CA ASP A 50 -3.57 8.19 12.23
C ASP A 50 -2.98 7.39 11.05
N PRO A 51 -2.01 7.95 10.29
CA PRO A 51 -1.41 7.25 9.17
C PRO A 51 -0.69 5.97 9.58
N GLY A 52 -0.07 5.94 10.77
CA GLY A 52 0.63 4.76 11.29
C GLY A 52 -0.30 3.61 11.67
N ARG A 53 -1.56 3.90 12.03
CA ARG A 53 -2.59 2.87 12.18
C ARG A 53 -2.99 2.29 10.82
N VAL A 54 -3.27 3.14 9.83
CA VAL A 54 -3.68 2.69 8.49
C VAL A 54 -2.59 1.82 7.84
N ILE A 55 -1.33 2.23 7.92
CA ILE A 55 -0.20 1.47 7.36
C ILE A 55 -0.08 0.09 8.02
N ARG A 56 -0.21 0.01 9.36
CA ARG A 56 -0.19 -1.28 10.07
C ARG A 56 -1.34 -2.21 9.66
N ASP A 57 -2.52 -1.65 9.43
CA ASP A 57 -3.67 -2.43 8.98
C ASP A 57 -3.44 -2.93 7.54
N LEU A 58 -2.79 -2.13 6.68
CA LEU A 58 -2.40 -2.55 5.33
C LEU A 58 -1.31 -3.64 5.34
N ASP A 59 -0.30 -3.51 6.20
CA ASP A 59 0.78 -4.52 6.33
C ASP A 59 0.24 -5.88 6.80
N ARG A 60 -0.91 -5.91 7.48
CA ARG A 60 -1.56 -7.15 7.94
C ARG A 60 -2.37 -7.87 6.87
N ILE A 61 -2.63 -7.23 5.74
CA ILE A 61 -3.37 -7.83 4.62
C ILE A 61 -2.58 -9.00 3.98
N GLU A 62 -1.29 -9.16 4.30
CA GLU A 62 -0.46 -10.30 3.88
C GLU A 62 -0.89 -11.68 4.45
N TYR A 63 -1.95 -11.79 5.26
CA TYR A 63 -2.25 -13.01 6.04
C TYR A 63 -3.66 -13.63 5.93
N GLU A 64 -4.51 -13.23 4.97
CA GLU A 64 -5.82 -13.90 4.71
C GLU A 64 -5.94 -14.50 3.31
#